data_AF-A0A1I2MMT3-F1
#
_entry.id   AF-A0A1I2MMT3-F1
#
_cell.length_a   1.000
_cell.length_b   1.000
_cell.length_c   1.000
_cell.angle_alpha   90.00
_cell.angle_beta   90.00
_cell.angle_gamma   90.00
#
_symmetry.space_group_name_H-M   'P 1'
#
loop_
_entity.id
_entity.type
_entity.pdbx_description
1 polymer ?
#
loop_
_entity_poly.entity_id
_entity_poly.type
_entity_poly.pdbx_seq_one_letter_code
_entity_poly.pdbx_strand_id
1 'polypeptide(L)'
;MSNAPPPSDSDLSDTVLDEIAGHRETILVGDIVVLAEQYDEAYARETGVPADRLVAYVEELARNGYSLDPDGVREGLDRKAVDSRSFAGTDALYWVGEDRVSAFPARWHEELDGETDLVRYVEVMLDDIDDSESAFDHGGAGSGIPVPDLVNAVNAMTDLSREQISSEINRLRDEGVFEEDTDQHPDARVRLAGQGDEDDVSGR
;
A
#
# COMPACT_ATOMS: atom_id res chain seq x y z
N MET A 1 -26.31 6.02 21.54
CA MET A 1 -26.05 4.71 20.90
C MET A 1 -26.65 4.80 19.51
N SER A 2 -25.86 5.23 18.53
CA SER A 2 -26.28 5.26 17.13
C SER A 2 -26.18 3.84 16.61
N ASN A 3 -27.32 3.25 16.26
CA ASN A 3 -27.40 1.99 15.54
C ASN A 3 -27.59 2.38 14.07
N ALA A 4 -26.49 2.69 13.39
CA ALA A 4 -26.52 2.84 11.94
C ALA A 4 -26.71 1.42 11.36
N PRO A 5 -27.68 1.20 10.45
CA PRO A 5 -27.75 -0.06 9.73
C PRO A 5 -26.44 -0.28 8.96
N PRO A 6 -25.99 -1.53 8.76
CA PRO A 6 -24.88 -1.80 7.87
C PRO A 6 -25.19 -1.19 6.48
N PRO A 7 -24.20 -0.61 5.79
CA PRO A 7 -24.41 -0.07 4.45
C PRO A 7 -25.03 -1.15 3.56
N SER A 8 -26.04 -0.77 2.78
CA SER A 8 -26.71 -1.70 1.88
C SER A 8 -25.81 -1.98 0.67
N ASP A 9 -25.99 -3.14 0.01
CA ASP A 9 -25.18 -3.63 -1.13
C ASP A 9 -24.97 -2.63 -2.29
N SER A 10 -25.76 -1.55 -2.37
CA SER A 10 -25.64 -0.50 -3.40
C SER A 10 -24.50 0.50 -3.18
N ASP A 11 -23.79 0.42 -2.05
CA ASP A 11 -22.77 1.40 -1.69
C ASP A 11 -21.33 0.86 -1.82
N LEU A 12 -21.13 -0.37 -2.31
CA LEU A 12 -19.80 -0.93 -2.57
C LEU A 12 -19.21 -0.36 -3.86
N SER A 13 -17.88 -0.18 -3.91
CA SER A 13 -17.20 0.30 -5.11
C SER A 13 -17.20 -0.78 -6.20
N ASP A 14 -17.83 -0.50 -7.33
CA ASP A 14 -17.80 -1.36 -8.53
C ASP A 14 -16.37 -1.64 -8.98
N THR A 15 -15.47 -0.65 -8.87
CA THR A 15 -14.05 -0.82 -9.23
C THR A 15 -13.37 -1.83 -8.31
N VAL A 16 -13.60 -1.77 -7.00
CA VAL A 16 -13.04 -2.76 -6.07
C VAL A 16 -13.59 -4.15 -6.39
N LEU A 17 -14.90 -4.27 -6.62
CA LEU A 17 -15.54 -5.55 -6.99
C LEU A 17 -14.95 -6.13 -8.28
N ASP A 18 -14.82 -5.32 -9.32
CA ASP A 18 -14.27 -5.71 -10.62
C ASP A 18 -12.80 -6.14 -10.51
N GLU A 19 -11.98 -5.41 -9.74
CA GLU A 19 -10.58 -5.74 -9.51
C GLU A 19 -10.44 -7.06 -8.74
N ILE A 20 -11.20 -7.25 -7.65
CA ILE A 20 -11.19 -8.51 -6.88
C ILE A 20 -11.66 -9.67 -7.77
N ALA A 21 -12.73 -9.48 -8.55
CA ALA A 21 -13.25 -10.47 -9.48
C ALA A 21 -12.26 -10.84 -10.60
N GLY A 22 -11.44 -9.88 -11.03
CA GLY A 22 -10.39 -10.06 -12.03
C GLY A 22 -9.26 -10.98 -11.55
N HIS A 23 -9.02 -11.06 -10.24
CA HIS A 23 -8.07 -11.97 -9.63
C HIS A 23 -8.65 -13.39 -9.61
N ARG A 24 -8.22 -14.20 -10.59
CA ARG A 24 -8.74 -15.58 -10.78
C ARG A 24 -8.44 -16.46 -9.57
N GLU A 25 -9.49 -16.77 -8.81
CA GLU A 25 -9.62 -17.81 -7.76
C GLU A 25 -8.74 -17.69 -6.50
N THR A 26 -7.70 -16.86 -6.47
CA THR A 26 -6.84 -16.70 -5.28
C THR A 26 -6.41 -15.25 -5.08
N ILE A 27 -7.28 -14.44 -4.50
CA ILE A 27 -6.90 -13.11 -4.00
C ILE A 27 -6.48 -13.21 -2.53
N LEU A 28 -5.42 -12.50 -2.13
CA LEU A 28 -5.01 -12.45 -0.73
C LEU A 28 -5.77 -11.35 0.00
N VAL A 29 -5.93 -11.50 1.32
CA VAL A 29 -6.56 -10.46 2.16
C VAL A 29 -5.83 -9.12 2.06
N GLY A 30 -4.51 -9.13 1.89
CA GLY A 30 -3.74 -7.90 1.71
C GLY A 30 -4.06 -7.18 0.41
N ASP A 31 -4.23 -7.92 -0.68
CA ASP A 31 -4.63 -7.34 -1.97
C ASP A 31 -6.02 -6.69 -1.87
N ILE A 32 -6.95 -7.33 -1.16
CA ILE A 32 -8.29 -6.76 -0.91
C ILE A 32 -8.18 -5.44 -0.14
N VAL A 33 -7.33 -5.37 0.90
CA VAL A 33 -7.11 -4.14 1.67
C VAL A 33 -6.55 -3.03 0.76
N VAL A 34 -5.50 -3.34 -0.02
CA VAL A 34 -4.90 -2.38 -0.95
C VAL A 34 -5.93 -1.86 -1.96
N LEU A 35 -6.70 -2.75 -2.57
CA LEU A 35 -7.74 -2.36 -3.53
C LEU A 35 -8.82 -1.50 -2.88
N ALA A 36 -9.26 -1.85 -1.68
CA ALA A 36 -10.26 -1.08 -0.95
C ALA A 36 -9.75 0.30 -0.53
N GLU A 37 -8.51 0.42 -0.04
CA GLU A 37 -7.90 1.72 0.29
C GLU A 37 -7.77 2.63 -0.94
N GLN A 38 -7.48 2.06 -2.10
CA GLN A 38 -7.26 2.82 -3.33
C GLN A 38 -8.55 3.22 -4.06
N TYR A 39 -9.58 2.36 -4.04
CA TYR A 39 -10.73 2.49 -4.92
C TYR A 39 -12.08 2.56 -4.20
N ASP A 40 -12.13 2.42 -2.87
CA ASP A 40 -13.37 2.64 -2.10
C ASP A 40 -13.54 4.12 -1.76
N GLU A 41 -14.28 4.84 -2.61
CA GLU A 41 -14.54 6.27 -2.44
C GLU A 41 -15.17 6.63 -1.08
N ALA A 42 -15.87 5.68 -0.44
CA ALA A 42 -16.45 5.89 0.88
C ALA A 42 -15.39 6.08 1.97
N TYR A 43 -14.18 5.55 1.76
CA TYR A 43 -13.08 5.57 2.73
C TYR A 43 -11.80 6.22 2.19
N ALA A 44 -11.81 6.78 0.97
CA ALA A 44 -10.63 7.37 0.33
C ALA A 44 -9.94 8.51 1.13
N ARG A 45 -10.63 9.13 2.09
CA ARG A 45 -10.04 10.18 2.97
C ARG A 45 -9.86 9.74 4.42
N GLU A 46 -9.99 8.44 4.68
CA GLU A 46 -9.88 7.90 6.01
C GLU A 46 -8.73 6.91 6.09
N THR A 47 -8.08 6.86 7.24
CA THR A 47 -6.96 5.96 7.48
C THR A 47 -7.45 4.51 7.60
N GLY A 48 -7.09 3.67 6.64
CA GLY A 48 -7.51 2.26 6.59
C GLY A 48 -8.99 2.05 6.26
N VAL A 49 -9.36 0.80 6.05
CA VAL A 49 -10.73 0.37 5.73
C VAL A 49 -11.29 -0.46 6.88
N PRO A 50 -12.58 -0.30 7.25
CA PRO A 50 -13.21 -1.15 8.25
C PRO A 50 -13.19 -2.63 7.86
N ALA A 51 -12.90 -3.53 8.80
CA ALA A 51 -12.84 -4.97 8.52
C ALA A 51 -14.18 -5.51 7.96
N ASP A 52 -15.30 -5.06 8.53
CA ASP A 52 -16.64 -5.41 8.04
C ASP A 52 -16.90 -4.97 6.59
N ARG A 53 -16.26 -3.88 6.13
CA ARG A 53 -16.36 -3.43 4.74
C ARG A 53 -15.64 -4.39 3.79
N LEU A 54 -14.47 -4.89 4.19
CA LEU A 54 -13.71 -5.89 3.42
C LEU A 54 -14.49 -7.20 3.31
N VAL A 55 -15.14 -7.62 4.42
CA VAL A 55 -16.04 -8.79 4.43
C VAL A 55 -17.20 -8.56 3.46
N ALA A 56 -17.81 -7.38 3.44
CA ALA A 56 -18.93 -7.07 2.56
C ALA A 56 -18.58 -7.21 1.06
N TYR A 57 -17.38 -6.78 0.63
CA TYR A 57 -16.91 -7.01 -0.74
C TYR A 57 -16.87 -8.49 -1.10
N VAL A 58 -16.33 -9.32 -0.20
CA VAL A 58 -16.21 -10.76 -0.43
C VAL A 58 -17.56 -11.45 -0.38
N GLU A 59 -18.46 -11.05 0.52
CA GLU A 59 -19.83 -11.55 0.55
C GLU A 59 -20.58 -11.26 -0.75
N GLU A 60 -20.46 -10.04 -1.29
CA GLU A 60 -21.13 -9.66 -2.52
C GLU A 60 -20.64 -10.51 -3.70
N LEU A 61 -19.32 -10.71 -3.83
CA LEU A 61 -18.77 -11.58 -4.86
C LEU A 61 -19.18 -13.04 -4.67
N ALA A 62 -19.19 -13.54 -3.44
CA ALA A 62 -19.67 -14.90 -3.14
C ALA A 62 -21.14 -15.08 -3.54
N ARG A 63 -21.99 -14.07 -3.29
CA ARG A 63 -23.40 -14.05 -3.73
C ARG A 63 -23.54 -14.05 -5.26
N ASN A 64 -22.58 -13.43 -5.96
CA ASN A 64 -22.52 -13.41 -7.43
C ASN A 64 -21.82 -14.64 -8.05
N GLY A 65 -21.52 -15.67 -7.25
CA GLY A 65 -21.05 -16.97 -7.74
C GLY A 65 -19.53 -17.13 -7.79
N TYR A 66 -18.77 -16.18 -7.24
CA TYR A 66 -17.33 -16.33 -7.05
C TYR A 66 -17.05 -17.27 -5.87
N SER A 67 -15.98 -18.07 -5.97
CA SER A 67 -15.58 -19.02 -4.92
C SER A 67 -14.70 -18.34 -3.85
N LEU A 68 -15.23 -17.30 -3.22
CA LEU A 68 -14.55 -16.59 -2.13
C LEU A 68 -15.22 -16.88 -0.79
N ASP A 69 -14.43 -16.90 0.28
CA ASP A 69 -14.88 -17.17 1.64
C ASP A 69 -14.85 -15.88 2.49
N PRO A 70 -16.01 -15.31 2.84
CA PRO A 70 -16.08 -14.11 3.68
C PRO A 70 -15.46 -14.29 5.06
N ASP A 71 -15.57 -15.49 5.66
CA ASP A 71 -14.97 -15.77 6.97
C ASP A 71 -13.43 -15.78 6.87
N GLY A 72 -12.91 -16.18 5.71
CA GLY A 72 -11.48 -16.17 5.39
C GLY A 72 -10.85 -14.77 5.41
N VAL A 73 -11.64 -13.69 5.23
CA VAL A 73 -11.14 -12.31 5.37
C VAL A 73 -10.73 -12.05 6.81
N ARG A 74 -11.62 -12.29 7.78
CA ARG A 74 -11.33 -12.05 9.20
C ARG A 74 -10.19 -12.95 9.70
N GLU A 75 -10.17 -14.22 9.31
CA GLU A 75 -9.05 -15.11 9.63
C GLU A 75 -7.73 -14.68 8.98
N GLY A 76 -7.79 -14.05 7.81
CA GLY A 76 -6.64 -13.42 7.15
C GLY A 76 -6.12 -12.24 7.95
N LEU A 77 -7.01 -11.35 8.38
CA LEU A 77 -6.70 -10.18 9.20
C LEU A 77 -6.10 -10.60 10.55
N ASP A 78 -6.72 -11.54 11.26
CA ASP A 78 -6.21 -12.03 12.56
C ASP A 78 -4.78 -12.59 12.48
N ARG A 79 -4.39 -13.12 11.31
CA ARG A 79 -3.06 -13.69 11.09
C ARG A 79 -2.03 -12.66 10.63
N LYS A 80 -2.43 -11.71 9.78
CA LYS A 80 -1.50 -10.79 9.10
C LYS A 80 -1.47 -9.40 9.73
N ALA A 81 -2.56 -8.96 10.36
CA ALA A 81 -2.67 -7.62 10.89
C ALA A 81 -1.95 -7.49 12.24
N VAL A 82 -1.07 -6.52 12.33
CA VAL A 82 -0.24 -6.23 13.50
C VAL A 82 -0.65 -4.90 14.12
N ASP A 83 -0.54 -4.82 15.45
CA ASP A 83 -0.63 -3.56 16.19
C ASP A 83 0.76 -2.92 16.23
N SER A 84 1.20 -2.42 15.08
CA SER A 84 2.45 -1.69 14.91
C SER A 84 2.19 -0.34 14.26
N ARG A 85 2.89 0.68 14.74
CA ARG A 85 2.87 2.01 14.13
C ARG A 85 3.92 2.17 13.04
N SER A 86 4.91 1.27 12.99
CA SER A 86 6.03 1.28 12.06
C SER A 86 6.01 0.05 11.15
N PHE A 87 6.73 0.14 10.04
CA PHE A 87 6.88 -0.92 9.06
C PHE A 87 7.34 -2.25 9.70
N ALA A 88 6.55 -3.30 9.48
CA ALA A 88 6.76 -4.64 10.02
C ALA A 88 7.01 -5.69 8.93
N GLY A 89 7.12 -5.26 7.66
CA GLY A 89 7.29 -6.11 6.49
C GLY A 89 6.24 -5.85 5.41
N THR A 90 6.56 -6.26 4.19
CA THR A 90 5.71 -6.12 2.98
C THR A 90 4.38 -6.86 3.06
N ASP A 91 4.36 -7.98 3.77
CA ASP A 91 3.17 -8.82 3.93
C ASP A 91 2.28 -8.45 5.12
N ALA A 92 2.73 -7.48 5.94
CA ALA A 92 2.03 -7.07 7.14
C ALA A 92 0.86 -6.15 6.82
N LEU A 93 -0.24 -6.32 7.56
CA LEU A 93 -1.34 -5.37 7.60
C LEU A 93 -1.30 -4.65 8.95
N TYR A 94 -1.90 -3.47 9.05
CA TYR A 94 -1.79 -2.63 10.24
C TYR A 94 -3.16 -2.28 10.78
N TRP A 95 -3.37 -2.54 12.07
CA TRP A 95 -4.50 -1.98 12.79
C TRP A 95 -4.25 -0.49 13.01
N VAL A 96 -5.00 0.36 12.32
CA VAL A 96 -4.83 1.83 12.32
C VAL A 96 -5.97 2.57 13.04
N GLY A 97 -6.87 1.81 13.66
CA GLY A 97 -8.00 2.30 14.43
C GLY A 97 -8.79 1.15 15.03
N GLU A 98 -9.89 1.46 15.71
CA GLU A 98 -10.82 0.43 16.17
C GLU A 98 -11.46 -0.26 14.96
N ASP A 99 -11.08 -1.51 14.72
CA ASP A 99 -11.56 -2.36 13.62
C ASP A 99 -11.26 -1.83 12.21
N ARG A 100 -10.18 -1.05 12.06
CA ARG A 100 -9.70 -0.55 10.76
C ARG A 100 -8.33 -1.09 10.42
N VAL A 101 -8.20 -1.53 9.17
CA VAL A 101 -6.98 -2.13 8.66
C VAL A 101 -6.45 -1.31 7.49
N SER A 102 -5.13 -1.11 7.47
CA SER A 102 -4.41 -0.53 6.33
C SER A 102 -3.32 -1.49 5.85
N ALA A 103 -2.96 -1.39 4.57
CA ALA A 103 -1.73 -1.97 4.04
C ALA A 103 -0.47 -1.22 4.51
N PHE A 104 -0.63 -0.02 5.08
CA PHE A 104 0.47 0.86 5.49
C PHE A 104 0.42 1.19 6.99
N PRO A 105 1.59 1.36 7.64
CA PRO A 105 1.66 1.70 9.06
C PRO A 105 0.96 3.02 9.39
N ALA A 106 0.39 3.12 10.61
CA ALA A 106 -0.28 4.33 11.08
C ALA A 106 0.64 5.57 11.04
N ARG A 107 1.94 5.40 11.31
CA ARG A 107 2.91 6.50 11.25
C ARG A 107 2.98 7.14 9.88
N TRP A 108 2.89 6.36 8.80
CA TRP A 108 2.99 6.88 7.45
C TRP A 108 1.77 7.74 7.12
N HIS A 109 0.56 7.27 7.47
CA HIS A 109 -0.67 8.05 7.34
C HIS A 109 -0.60 9.37 8.10
N GLU A 110 -0.07 9.38 9.32
CA GLU A 110 0.07 10.59 10.13
C GLU A 110 1.10 11.58 9.58
N GLU A 111 2.25 11.10 9.08
CA GLU A 111 3.33 11.94 8.59
C GLU A 111 3.13 12.44 7.15
N LEU A 112 2.29 11.75 6.37
CA LEU A 112 2.04 12.03 4.95
C LEU A 112 0.61 12.55 4.69
N ASP A 113 -0.16 12.85 5.74
CA ASP A 113 -1.51 13.41 5.60
C ASP A 113 -1.50 14.71 4.79
N GLY A 114 -2.18 14.70 3.65
CA GLY A 114 -2.25 15.82 2.71
C GLY A 114 -0.97 16.10 1.93
N GLU A 115 0.03 15.23 2.00
CA GLU A 115 1.27 15.33 1.23
C GLU A 115 1.06 14.82 -0.21
N THR A 116 1.76 15.43 -1.17
CA THR A 116 1.77 14.99 -2.59
C THR A 116 3.19 14.92 -3.16
N ASP A 117 4.21 15.35 -2.41
CA ASP A 117 5.61 15.28 -2.79
C ASP A 117 6.16 13.85 -2.60
N LEU A 118 6.44 13.17 -3.71
CA LEU A 118 7.00 11.82 -3.71
C LEU A 118 8.36 11.72 -3.02
N VAL A 119 9.14 12.81 -2.97
CA VAL A 119 10.40 12.84 -2.21
C VAL A 119 10.11 12.63 -0.73
N ARG A 120 9.08 13.31 -0.20
CA ARG A 120 8.68 13.18 1.20
C ARG A 120 8.16 11.77 1.52
N TYR A 121 7.45 11.12 0.59
CA TYR A 121 7.07 9.71 0.73
C TYR A 121 8.29 8.80 0.89
N VAL A 122 9.27 8.92 -0.02
CA VAL A 122 10.50 8.12 0.04
C VAL A 122 11.28 8.38 1.33
N GLU A 123 11.38 9.64 1.78
CA GLU A 123 12.01 9.98 3.07
C GLU A 123 11.34 9.29 4.26
N VAL A 124 10.02 9.37 4.37
CA VAL A 124 9.27 8.79 5.49
C VAL A 124 9.37 7.27 5.48
N MET A 125 9.23 6.65 4.30
CA MET A 125 9.34 5.19 4.17
C MET A 125 10.75 4.71 4.52
N LEU A 126 11.80 5.36 4.02
CA LEU A 126 13.19 4.98 4.32
C LEU A 126 13.59 5.26 5.78
N ASP A 127 13.07 6.31 6.41
CA ASP A 127 13.32 6.58 7.84
C ASP A 127 12.71 5.51 8.75
N ASP A 128 11.57 4.95 8.36
CA ASP A 128 10.89 3.92 9.15
C ASP A 128 11.39 2.49 8.84
N ILE A 129 12.09 2.29 7.72
CA ILE A 129 12.64 1.00 7.29
C ILE A 129 14.13 0.92 7.66
N ASP A 130 14.46 0.04 8.61
CA ASP A 130 15.83 -0.12 9.13
C ASP A 130 16.83 -0.61 8.06
N ASP A 131 16.46 -1.63 7.28
CA ASP A 131 17.27 -2.15 6.17
C ASP A 131 16.42 -2.32 4.89
N SER A 132 16.41 -1.28 4.05
CA SER A 132 15.61 -1.28 2.81
C SER A 132 16.08 -2.30 1.76
N GLU A 133 17.31 -2.80 1.83
CA GLU A 133 17.82 -3.81 0.89
C GLU A 133 17.12 -5.15 1.12
N SER A 134 16.87 -5.51 2.38
CA SER A 134 16.23 -6.78 2.77
C SER A 134 14.76 -6.67 3.19
N ALA A 135 14.24 -5.46 3.38
CA ALA A 135 12.86 -5.22 3.80
C ALA A 135 11.79 -5.66 2.77
N PHE A 136 12.17 -5.79 1.50
CA PHE A 136 11.26 -6.12 0.40
C PHE A 136 11.69 -7.38 -0.32
N ASP A 137 10.75 -8.29 -0.55
CA ASP A 137 10.98 -9.54 -1.29
C ASP A 137 11.08 -9.35 -2.82
N HIS A 138 10.99 -8.11 -3.29
CA HIS A 138 11.02 -7.74 -4.70
C HIS A 138 11.77 -6.41 -4.93
N GLY A 139 11.96 -6.04 -6.20
CA GLY A 139 12.51 -4.74 -6.59
C GLY A 139 13.98 -4.72 -7.05
N GLY A 140 14.57 -5.88 -7.29
CA GLY A 140 15.97 -5.98 -7.71
C GLY A 140 16.95 -5.80 -6.54
N ALA A 141 18.25 -5.82 -6.87
CA ALA A 141 19.31 -5.62 -5.89
C ALA A 141 19.45 -4.15 -5.51
N GLY A 142 19.91 -3.89 -4.28
CA GLY A 142 20.21 -2.54 -3.80
C GLY A 142 19.21 -2.00 -2.77
N SER A 143 19.53 -0.81 -2.25
CA SER A 143 18.72 -0.11 -1.25
C SER A 143 17.67 0.79 -1.90
N GLY A 144 16.58 1.05 -1.19
CA GLY A 144 15.48 1.88 -1.67
C GLY A 144 14.13 1.18 -1.62
N ILE A 145 13.11 1.93 -2.03
CA ILE A 145 11.71 1.49 -2.03
C ILE A 145 11.37 0.95 -3.42
N PRO A 146 10.84 -0.28 -3.58
CA PRO A 146 10.33 -0.73 -4.86
C PRO A 146 9.23 0.21 -5.38
N VAL A 147 9.29 0.57 -6.67
CA VAL A 147 8.29 1.45 -7.29
C VAL A 147 6.84 1.00 -7.04
N PRO A 148 6.48 -0.30 -7.13
CA PRO A 148 5.12 -0.74 -6.86
C PRO A 148 4.65 -0.38 -5.44
N ASP A 149 5.50 -0.53 -4.42
CA ASP A 149 5.19 -0.20 -3.04
C ASP A 149 5.02 1.31 -2.85
N LEU A 150 5.92 2.11 -3.44
CA LEU A 150 5.79 3.58 -3.41
C LEU A 150 4.48 4.03 -4.07
N VAL A 151 4.16 3.48 -5.24
CA VAL A 151 2.93 3.82 -5.96
C VAL A 151 1.70 3.44 -5.14
N ASN A 152 1.70 2.26 -4.51
CA ASN A 152 0.58 1.83 -3.68
C ASN A 152 0.43 2.73 -2.44
N ALA A 153 1.52 3.12 -1.78
CA ALA A 153 1.51 4.01 -0.63
C ALA A 153 0.98 5.41 -0.98
N VAL A 154 1.48 6.00 -2.06
CA VAL A 154 1.03 7.32 -2.53
C VAL A 154 -0.44 7.28 -2.96
N ASN A 155 -0.87 6.22 -3.66
CA ASN A 155 -2.25 6.12 -4.13
C ASN A 155 -3.24 5.86 -2.98
N ALA A 156 -2.83 5.19 -1.90
CA ALA A 156 -3.67 4.99 -0.72
C ALA A 156 -3.83 6.25 0.16
N MET A 157 -2.94 7.24 0.03
CA MET A 157 -2.91 8.43 0.88
C MET A 157 -3.21 9.73 0.11
N THR A 158 -3.35 9.68 -1.22
CA THR A 158 -3.57 10.84 -2.07
C THR A 158 -4.61 10.56 -3.16
N ASP A 159 -5.15 11.63 -3.74
CA ASP A 159 -6.02 11.54 -4.93
C ASP A 159 -5.23 11.37 -6.26
N LEU A 160 -3.91 11.10 -6.21
CA LEU A 160 -3.09 10.97 -7.40
C LEU A 160 -3.31 9.62 -8.10
N SER A 161 -3.55 9.65 -9.41
CA SER A 161 -3.65 8.43 -10.20
C SER A 161 -2.29 7.74 -10.34
N ARG A 162 -2.29 6.42 -10.54
CA ARG A 162 -1.06 5.65 -10.82
C ARG A 162 -0.25 6.22 -11.98
N GLU A 163 -0.90 6.76 -13.01
CA GLU A 163 -0.24 7.40 -14.15
C GLU A 163 0.45 8.72 -13.75
N GLN A 164 -0.20 9.53 -12.92
CA GLN A 164 0.40 10.76 -12.39
C GLN A 164 1.62 10.44 -11.50
N ILE A 165 1.50 9.46 -10.61
CA ILE A 165 2.58 9.02 -9.72
C ILE A 165 3.75 8.48 -10.56
N SER A 166 3.48 7.59 -11.52
CA SER A 166 4.52 7.04 -12.42
C SER A 166 5.21 8.12 -13.24
N SER A 167 4.45 9.11 -13.74
CA SER A 167 5.01 10.23 -14.50
C SER A 167 5.93 11.09 -13.63
N GLU A 168 5.54 11.31 -12.38
CA GLU A 168 6.32 12.07 -11.41
C GLU A 168 7.61 11.34 -10.99
N ILE A 169 7.55 10.03 -10.77
CA ILE A 169 8.74 9.20 -10.52
C ILE A 169 9.75 9.36 -11.68
N ASN A 170 9.28 9.25 -12.92
CA ASN A 170 10.15 9.41 -14.09
C ASN A 170 10.75 10.82 -14.19
N ARG A 171 9.96 11.86 -13.90
CA ARG A 171 10.45 13.24 -13.84
C ARG A 171 11.56 13.40 -12.80
N LEU A 172 11.36 12.87 -11.59
CA LEU A 172 12.34 12.95 -10.50
C LEU A 172 13.63 12.17 -10.81
N ARG A 173 13.54 11.08 -11.57
CA ARG A 173 14.70 10.36 -12.11
C ARG A 173 15.45 11.20 -13.15
N ASP A 174 14.73 11.78 -14.12
CA ASP A 174 15.33 12.63 -15.16
C ASP A 174 16.04 13.86 -14.56
N GLU A 175 15.52 14.38 -13.45
CA GLU A 175 16.12 15.50 -12.71
C GLU A 175 17.27 15.08 -11.78
N GLY A 176 17.54 13.79 -11.65
CA GLY A 176 18.58 13.25 -10.76
C GLY A 176 18.26 13.42 -9.28
N VAL A 177 16.98 13.54 -8.93
CA VAL A 177 16.51 13.55 -7.53
C VAL A 177 16.33 12.12 -7.02
N PHE A 178 15.81 11.24 -7.87
CA PHE A 178 15.79 9.79 -7.61
C PHE A 178 16.91 9.11 -8.39
N GLU A 179 17.63 8.22 -7.72
CA GLU A 179 18.55 7.29 -8.35
C GLU A 179 17.81 6.03 -8.80
N GLU A 180 18.14 5.56 -10.01
CA GLU A 180 17.75 4.24 -10.50
C GLU A 180 18.93 3.30 -10.25
N ASP A 181 18.70 2.22 -9.51
CA ASP A 181 19.67 1.13 -9.50
C ASP A 181 19.79 0.57 -10.92
N THR A 182 20.98 0.15 -11.32
CA THR A 182 21.36 -0.13 -12.74
C THR A 182 20.49 -1.14 -13.51
N ASP A 183 19.49 -1.74 -12.86
CA ASP A 183 18.51 -2.64 -13.43
C ASP A 183 17.30 -1.88 -13.96
N GLN A 184 17.14 -1.84 -15.29
CA GLN A 184 15.93 -1.34 -15.99
C GLN A 184 14.70 -2.26 -15.78
N HIS A 185 14.44 -2.69 -14.55
CA HIS A 185 13.33 -3.57 -14.20
C HIS A 185 12.07 -2.73 -13.92
N PRO A 186 10.86 -3.18 -14.32
CA PRO A 186 9.61 -2.46 -13.98
C PRO A 186 9.39 -2.28 -12.48
N ASP A 187 10.02 -3.12 -11.65
CA ASP A 187 9.96 -3.06 -10.19
C ASP A 187 11.17 -2.37 -9.57
N ALA A 188 12.02 -1.68 -10.35
CA ALA A 188 13.25 -1.07 -9.85
C ALA A 188 13.01 -0.23 -8.58
N ARG A 189 13.98 -0.27 -7.67
CA ARG A 189 13.96 0.53 -6.45
C ARG A 189 14.20 2.01 -6.75
N VAL A 190 13.65 2.87 -5.91
CA VAL A 190 13.92 4.31 -5.89
C VAL A 190 14.46 4.72 -4.52
N ARG A 191 15.45 5.59 -4.55
CA ARG A 191 16.06 6.24 -3.37
C ARG A 191 16.47 7.66 -3.74
N LEU A 192 16.72 8.50 -2.73
CA LEU A 192 17.17 9.87 -2.97
C LEU A 192 18.61 9.89 -3.44
N ALA A 193 18.90 10.76 -4.40
CA ALA A 193 20.25 10.91 -4.93
C ALA A 193 21.23 11.40 -3.85
N GLY A 194 22.42 10.79 -3.82
CA GLY A 194 23.46 11.10 -2.83
C GLY A 194 23.27 10.47 -1.45
N GLN A 195 22.25 9.62 -1.24
CA GLN A 195 22.16 8.74 -0.06
C GLN A 195 22.88 7.39 -0.25
N GLY A 196 23.43 7.12 -1.43
CA GLY A 196 24.27 5.95 -1.70
C GLY A 196 25.66 6.39 -2.16
N ASP A 197 26.60 6.50 -1.22
CA ASP A 197 28.08 6.39 -1.37
C ASP A 197 28.81 7.24 -0.31
N GLU A 198 28.65 6.94 0.98
CA GLU A 198 29.59 7.41 2.02
C GLU A 198 30.56 6.31 2.50
N ASP A 199 30.51 5.10 1.94
CA ASP A 199 31.35 3.96 2.37
C ASP A 199 32.39 3.49 1.33
N ASP A 200 32.98 4.40 0.54
CA ASP A 200 34.25 4.10 -0.16
C ASP A 200 35.23 5.28 -0.17
N VAL A 201 35.57 5.78 1.02
CA VAL A 201 36.80 6.56 1.24
C VAL A 201 37.72 5.81 2.18
N SER A 202 38.20 4.63 1.76
CA SER A 202 39.36 4.02 2.40
C SER A 202 40.14 3.09 1.46
N GLY A 203 41.00 3.67 0.63
CA GLY A 203 41.91 2.88 -0.21
C GLY A 203 42.94 3.72 -0.95
N ARG A 204 43.79 4.44 -0.22
CA ARG A 204 45.03 5.03 -0.75
C ARG A 204 46.21 4.08 -0.57
#